data_AF-A0A3D3SWP5-F1
#
_entry.id   AF-A0A3D3SWP5-F1
#
_cell.length_a   1.000
_cell.length_b   1.000
_cell.length_c   1.000
_cell.angle_alpha   90.00
_cell.angle_beta   90.00
_cell.angle_gamma   90.00
#
_symmetry.space_group_name_H-M   'P 1'
#
loop_
_entity.id
_entity.type
_entity.pdbx_description
1 polymer ?
#
loop_
_entity_poly.entity_id
_entity_poly.type
_entity_poly.pdbx_seq_one_letter_code
_entity_poly.pdbx_strand_id
1 'polypeptide(L)'
;AATMGSETTAAAAGQQGVVRRDPFAMLPFCGYNMADYFSHWLKLGQGLRNRGAELPAIFYVNWFRTDASGRFVWPGFGENARVLKWMLQRLEKKAGAEEHVFGYSPR
;
A
#
# COMPACT_ATOMS: atom_id res chain seq x y z
N ALA A 1 -4.90 1.15 -3.41
CA ALA A 1 -5.50 0.74 -2.12
C ALA A 1 -6.77 -0.08 -2.28
N ALA A 2 -7.79 0.39 -3.04
CA ALA A 2 -8.99 -0.42 -3.35
C ALA A 2 -8.69 -1.72 -4.11
N THR A 3 -7.57 -1.75 -4.85
CA THR A 3 -7.08 -2.92 -5.59
C THR A 3 -6.13 -3.80 -4.78
N MET A 4 -5.86 -3.50 -3.51
CA MET A 4 -4.87 -4.22 -2.70
C MET A 4 -5.19 -5.72 -2.65
N GLY A 5 -4.16 -6.52 -2.88
CA GLY A 5 -4.22 -7.96 -2.73
C GLY A 5 -3.12 -8.43 -1.79
N SER A 6 -3.45 -9.40 -0.95
CA SER A 6 -2.50 -10.04 -0.04
C SER A 6 -2.73 -11.54 -0.08
N GLU A 7 -1.65 -12.30 0.12
CA GLU A 7 -1.75 -13.72 0.41
C GLU A 7 -2.46 -13.92 1.75
N THR A 8 -3.32 -14.94 1.81
CA THR A 8 -4.11 -15.23 3.01
C THR A 8 -3.19 -15.70 4.13
N THR A 9 -3.15 -14.96 5.23
CA THR A 9 -2.41 -15.31 6.44
C THR A 9 -3.25 -16.17 7.38
N ALA A 10 -2.61 -16.81 8.37
CA ALA A 10 -3.28 -17.63 9.38
C ALA A 10 -4.34 -16.88 10.21
N ALA A 11 -4.33 -15.54 10.20
CA ALA A 11 -5.27 -14.71 10.96
C ALA A 11 -6.68 -14.64 10.35
N ALA A 12 -6.87 -15.13 9.13
CA ALA A 12 -8.19 -15.20 8.51
C ALA A 12 -8.61 -16.65 8.26
N ALA A 13 -9.89 -16.96 8.55
CA ALA A 13 -10.47 -18.25 8.20
C ALA A 13 -10.48 -18.40 6.66
N GLY A 14 -9.75 -19.39 6.13
CA GLY A 14 -9.61 -19.65 4.70
C GLY A 14 -8.37 -20.49 4.36
N GLN A 15 -8.24 -20.90 3.10
CA GLN A 15 -7.04 -21.60 2.61
C GLN A 15 -5.83 -20.65 2.67
N GLN A 16 -4.81 -21.04 3.44
CA GLN A 16 -3.52 -20.34 3.48
C GLN A 16 -2.85 -20.40 2.10
N GLY A 17 -2.19 -19.32 1.72
CA GLY A 17 -1.40 -19.30 0.48
C GLY A 17 -2.14 -18.83 -0.78
N VAL A 18 -3.41 -18.44 -0.67
CA VAL A 18 -4.18 -17.91 -1.81
C VAL A 18 -4.18 -16.38 -1.79
N VAL A 19 -3.86 -15.77 -2.92
CA VAL A 19 -3.97 -14.31 -3.12
C VAL A 19 -5.45 -13.93 -3.12
N ARG A 20 -5.83 -13.05 -2.19
CA ARG A 20 -7.17 -12.47 -2.12
C ARG A 20 -7.10 -10.96 -2.23
N ARG A 21 -8.20 -10.35 -2.68
CA ARG A 21 -8.37 -8.90 -2.55
C ARG A 21 -8.68 -8.55 -1.10
N ASP A 22 -7.99 -7.56 -0.58
CA ASP A 22 -8.22 -7.01 0.76
C ASP A 22 -8.10 -5.49 0.70
N PRO A 23 -9.12 -4.80 0.13
CA PRO A 23 -9.08 -3.36 -0.08
C PRO A 23 -8.79 -2.63 1.22
N PHE A 24 -7.74 -1.80 1.22
CA PHE A 24 -7.29 -1.04 2.39
C PHE A 24 -6.98 -1.91 3.64
N ALA A 25 -6.82 -3.23 3.50
CA ALA A 25 -6.80 -4.18 4.62
C ALA A 25 -8.05 -4.09 5.53
N MET A 26 -9.19 -3.70 4.96
CA MET A 26 -10.43 -3.42 5.68
C MET A 26 -11.56 -4.41 5.36
N LEU A 27 -11.32 -5.41 4.51
CA LEU A 27 -12.39 -6.32 4.09
C LEU A 27 -13.13 -7.00 5.25
N PRO A 28 -12.46 -7.53 6.30
CA PRO A 28 -13.17 -8.14 7.43
C PRO A 28 -13.64 -7.12 8.50
N PHE A 29 -13.36 -5.83 8.32
CA PHE A 29 -13.58 -4.80 9.34
C PHE A 29 -14.54 -3.67 8.91
N CYS A 30 -14.88 -3.60 7.61
CA CYS A 30 -15.75 -2.55 7.11
C CYS A 30 -17.20 -2.79 7.56
N GLY A 31 -17.73 -1.89 8.38
CA GLY A 31 -19.09 -1.99 8.93
C GLY A 31 -20.21 -1.49 8.01
N TYR A 32 -19.90 -1.13 6.77
CA TYR A 32 -20.88 -0.63 5.79
C TYR A 32 -20.44 -1.00 4.37
N ASN A 33 -21.20 -0.57 3.36
CA ASN A 33 -20.92 -0.92 1.97
C ASN A 33 -19.52 -0.45 1.52
N MET A 34 -18.75 -1.36 0.90
CA MET A 34 -17.37 -1.07 0.49
C MET A 34 -17.26 0.00 -0.62
N ALA A 35 -18.26 0.12 -1.49
CA ALA A 35 -18.29 1.19 -2.50
C ALA A 35 -18.52 2.56 -1.85
N ASP A 36 -19.35 2.62 -0.80
CA ASP A 36 -19.52 3.82 0.01
C ASP A 36 -18.23 4.15 0.77
N TYR A 37 -17.49 3.14 1.24
CA TYR A 37 -16.20 3.32 1.89
C TYR A 37 -15.17 3.95 0.93
N PHE A 38 -15.10 3.48 -0.31
CA PHE A 38 -14.25 4.11 -1.33
C PHE A 38 -14.69 5.54 -1.65
N SER A 39 -16.00 5.75 -1.79
CA SER A 39 -16.56 7.08 -2.04
C SER A 39 -16.26 8.05 -0.89
N HIS A 40 -16.26 7.57 0.36
CA HIS A 40 -15.90 8.34 1.53
C HIS A 40 -14.47 8.86 1.45
N TRP A 41 -13.50 8.00 1.13
CA TRP A 41 -12.09 8.39 0.98
C TRP A 41 -11.89 9.45 -0.10
N LEU A 42 -12.57 9.33 -1.23
CA LEU A 42 -12.51 10.32 -2.31
C LEU A 42 -13.07 11.69 -1.88
N LYS A 43 -14.24 11.68 -1.24
CA LYS A 43 -14.89 12.89 -0.70
C LYS A 43 -14.02 13.57 0.37
N LEU A 44 -13.41 12.79 1.27
CA LEU A 44 -12.51 13.28 2.31
C LEU A 44 -11.30 14.01 1.69
N GLY A 45 -10.63 13.36 0.73
CA GLY A 45 -9.48 13.94 0.04
C GLY A 45 -9.82 15.23 -0.70
N GLN A 46 -10.98 15.28 -1.37
CA GLN A 46 -11.47 16.50 -2.01
C GLN A 46 -11.78 17.61 -0.99
N GLY A 47 -12.48 17.29 0.10
CA GLY A 47 -12.83 18.25 1.13
C GLY A 47 -11.62 18.83 1.87
N LEU A 48 -10.59 18.02 2.12
CA LEU A 48 -9.31 18.48 2.68
C LEU A 48 -8.58 19.42 1.71
N ARG A 49 -8.49 19.06 0.41
CA ARG A 49 -7.91 19.94 -0.62
C ARG A 49 -8.63 21.29 -0.71
N ASN A 50 -9.96 21.29 -0.70
CA ASN A 50 -10.75 22.52 -0.78
C ASN A 50 -10.53 23.45 0.42
N ARG A 51 -10.05 22.92 1.55
CA ARG A 51 -9.72 23.68 2.77
C ARG A 51 -8.24 24.08 2.85
N GLY A 52 -7.46 23.83 1.80
CA GLY A 52 -6.03 24.12 1.78
C GLY A 52 -5.19 23.20 2.65
N ALA A 53 -5.72 22.04 3.06
CA ALA A 53 -4.95 21.08 3.86
C ALA A 53 -3.91 20.34 2.99
N GLU A 54 -2.73 20.11 3.57
CA GLU A 54 -1.72 19.23 2.98
C GLU A 54 -2.19 17.78 3.09
N LEU A 55 -2.22 17.07 1.96
CA LEU A 55 -2.60 15.66 1.93
C LEU A 55 -1.37 14.76 2.07
N PRO A 56 -1.49 13.65 2.82
CA PRO A 56 -0.41 12.69 2.91
C PRO A 56 -0.14 12.02 1.54
N ALA A 57 1.12 11.74 1.27
CA ALA A 57 1.48 10.86 0.17
C ALA A 57 1.06 9.41 0.47
N ILE A 58 0.68 8.69 -0.57
CA ILE A 58 0.28 7.28 -0.48
C ILE A 58 1.35 6.43 -1.14
N PHE A 59 1.87 5.45 -0.40
CA PHE A 59 2.85 4.49 -0.89
C PHE A 59 2.27 3.07 -0.89
N TYR A 60 2.77 2.23 -1.80
CA TYR A 60 2.44 0.81 -1.87
C TYR A 60 3.73 0.01 -1.87
N VAL A 61 3.84 -0.98 -0.98
CA VAL A 61 5.06 -1.76 -0.76
C VAL A 61 4.77 -3.25 -0.89
N ASN A 62 5.79 -4.01 -1.28
CA ASN A 62 5.75 -5.46 -1.29
C ASN A 62 7.04 -6.02 -0.68
N TRP A 63 6.98 -6.39 0.59
CA TRP A 63 8.10 -7.03 1.30
C TRP A 63 8.26 -8.52 0.97
N PHE A 64 7.23 -9.11 0.36
CA PHE A 64 7.07 -10.56 0.26
C PHE A 64 7.28 -11.06 -1.17
N ARG A 65 7.81 -10.23 -2.07
CA ARG A 65 8.16 -10.67 -3.43
C ARG A 65 9.18 -11.81 -3.35
N THR A 66 8.91 -12.88 -4.08
CA THR A 66 9.81 -14.02 -4.21
C THR A 66 10.49 -14.06 -5.57
N ASP A 67 11.68 -14.69 -5.62
CA ASP A 67 12.35 -15.06 -6.86
C ASP A 67 11.75 -16.34 -7.48
N ALA A 68 12.30 -16.79 -8.61
CA ALA A 68 11.86 -18.02 -9.27
C ALA A 68 12.05 -19.30 -8.43
N SER A 69 12.88 -19.25 -7.38
CA SER A 69 13.10 -20.35 -6.43
C SER A 69 12.22 -20.26 -5.18
N GLY A 70 11.33 -19.28 -5.09
CA GLY A 70 10.44 -19.07 -3.95
C GLY A 70 11.10 -18.38 -2.76
N ARG A 71 12.33 -17.87 -2.90
CA ARG A 71 13.03 -17.13 -1.82
C ARG A 71 12.65 -15.66 -1.87
N PHE A 72 12.47 -15.03 -0.71
CA PHE A 72 12.21 -13.60 -0.64
C PHE A 72 13.37 -12.80 -1.24
N VAL A 73 13.06 -11.87 -2.14
CA VAL A 73 14.06 -10.99 -2.76
C VAL A 73 14.48 -9.85 -1.84
N TRP A 74 13.71 -9.61 -0.78
CA TRP A 74 13.96 -8.55 0.20
C TRP A 74 14.11 -9.14 1.61
N PRO A 75 15.15 -8.76 2.37
CA PRO A 75 15.39 -9.32 3.70
C PRO A 75 14.32 -8.95 4.74
N GLY A 76 13.57 -7.86 4.54
CA GLY A 76 12.47 -7.47 5.42
C GLY A 76 12.91 -6.95 6.80
N PHE A 77 11.98 -6.94 7.75
CA PHE A 77 12.20 -6.55 9.15
C PHE A 77 12.90 -5.18 9.28
N GLY A 78 14.03 -5.12 10.00
CA GLY A 78 14.79 -3.89 10.21
C GLY A 78 15.27 -3.24 8.90
N GLU A 79 15.51 -4.03 7.86
CA GLU A 79 15.94 -3.51 6.56
C GLU A 79 14.85 -2.69 5.87
N ASN A 80 13.57 -2.85 6.24
CA ASN A 80 12.47 -2.01 5.76
C ASN A 80 12.71 -0.52 6.07
N ALA A 81 13.52 -0.19 7.08
CA ALA A 81 13.93 1.17 7.38
C ALA A 81 14.59 1.88 6.18
N ARG A 82 15.24 1.14 5.27
CA ARG A 82 15.80 1.71 4.02
C ARG A 82 14.73 2.24 3.08
N VAL A 83 13.61 1.54 2.97
CA VAL A 83 12.50 1.97 2.12
C VAL A 83 11.74 3.11 2.79
N LEU A 84 11.55 3.08 4.11
CA LEU A 84 11.00 4.21 4.86
C LEU A 84 11.85 5.47 4.70
N LYS A 85 13.18 5.34 4.74
CA LYS A 85 14.12 6.43 4.45
C LYS A 85 13.89 7.01 3.05
N TRP A 86 13.72 6.17 2.02
CA TRP A 86 13.41 6.66 0.68
C TRP A 86 12.07 7.40 0.61
N MET A 87 11.02 6.89 1.27
CA MET A 87 9.71 7.58 1.35
C MET A 87 9.85 8.97 1.98
N LEU A 88 10.58 9.09 3.10
CA LEU A 88 10.85 10.38 3.74
C LEU A 88 11.61 11.32 2.79
N GLN A 89 12.63 10.83 2.10
CA GLN A 89 13.37 11.63 1.12
C GLN A 89 12.51 12.03 -0.08
N ARG A 90 11.49 11.25 -0.47
CA ARG A 90 10.51 11.64 -1.49
C ARG A 90 9.63 12.79 -1.01
N LEU A 91 9.18 12.76 0.25
CA LEU A 91 8.40 13.84 0.85
C LEU A 91 9.23 15.14 0.94
N GLU A 92 10.51 15.02 1.27
CA GLU A 92 11.45 16.14 1.34
C GLU A 92 11.99 16.59 -0.03
N LYS A 93 11.56 15.96 -1.13
CA LYS A 93 12.04 16.22 -2.50
C LYS A 93 13.56 16.03 -2.68
N LYS A 94 14.17 15.15 -1.89
CA LYS A 94 15.61 14.82 -1.89
C LYS A 94 15.96 13.52 -2.62
N ALA A 95 14.98 12.66 -2.91
CA ALA A 95 15.20 11.42 -3.65
C ALA A 95 14.52 11.44 -5.03
N GLY A 96 15.23 10.93 -6.03
CA GLY A 96 14.67 10.65 -7.35
C GLY A 96 13.73 9.43 -7.34
N ALA A 97 12.96 9.31 -8.41
CA ALA A 97 12.13 8.15 -8.69
C ALA A 97 12.01 7.96 -10.20
N GLU A 98 11.77 6.74 -10.63
CA GLU A 98 11.44 6.39 -12.01
C GLU A 98 9.93 6.20 -12.15
N GLU A 99 9.36 6.70 -13.24
CA GLU A 99 7.92 6.60 -13.53
C GLU A 99 7.60 5.30 -14.26
N HIS A 100 6.57 4.61 -13.80
CA HIS A 100 6.04 3.38 -14.38
C HIS A 100 4.52 3.46 -14.45
N VAL A 101 3.91 2.49 -15.15
CA VAL A 101 2.43 2.39 -15.30
C VAL A 101 1.71 2.30 -13.95
N PHE A 102 2.38 1.81 -12.90
CA PHE A 102 1.85 1.66 -11.55
C PHE A 102 2.26 2.79 -10.59
N GLY A 103 2.92 3.84 -11.08
CA GLY A 103 3.39 4.99 -10.29
C GLY A 103 4.91 5.12 -10.25
N TYR A 104 5.43 5.72 -9.19
CA TYR A 104 6.86 6.02 -9.05
C TYR A 104 7.57 5.02 -8.13
N SER A 105 8.75 4.51 -8.52
CA SER A 105 9.60 3.65 -7.67
C SER A 105 11.05 4.16 -7.56
N PRO A 106 11.83 3.72 -6.55
CA PRO A 106 13.25 4.01 -6.49
C PRO A 106 13.98 3.52 -7.75
N ARG A 107 15.06 4.22 -8.12
CA ARG A 107 15.99 3.79 -9.17
C ARG A 107 16.95 2.72 -8.66
#